data_AF-A0A4R8TL62-F1
#
_entry.id   AF-A0A4R8TL62-F1
#
_cell.length_a   1.000
_cell.length_b   1.000
_cell.length_c   1.000
_cell.angle_alpha   90.00
_cell.angle_beta   90.00
_cell.angle_gamma   90.00
#
_symmetry.space_group_name_H-M   'P 1'
#
loop_
_entity.id
_entity.type
_entity.pdbx_description
1 polymer ?
#
loop_
_entity_poly.entity_id
_entity_poly.type
_entity_poly.pdbx_seq_one_letter_code
_entity_poly.pdbx_strand_id
1 'polypeptide(L)' 'MSPVRKEDGERMAKDLGAVKYVECSALTQYKLKDVFDEAIVAALEPPAPKKKSHKCLVL' A
#
# COMPACT_ATOMS: atom_id res chain seq x y z
N MET A 1 4.02 -24.68 -4.39
CA MET A 1 4.13 -23.21 -4.30
C MET A 1 3.13 -22.66 -5.29
N SER A 2 2.06 -22.02 -4.81
CA SER A 2 0.97 -21.50 -5.65
C SER A 2 1.12 -19.98 -5.79
N PRO A 3 0.69 -19.37 -6.92
CA PRO A 3 0.70 -17.93 -7.07
C PRO A 3 -0.12 -17.24 -5.96
N VAL A 4 0.36 -16.08 -5.51
CA VAL A 4 -0.37 -15.21 -4.59
C VAL A 4 -1.55 -14.60 -5.34
N ARG A 5 -2.72 -14.57 -4.71
CA ARG A 5 -3.89 -13.93 -5.30
C ARG A 5 -3.87 -12.44 -5.00
N LYS A 6 -4.47 -11.65 -5.88
CA LYS A 6 -4.56 -10.19 -5.74
C LYS A 6 -5.22 -9.78 -4.42
N GLU A 7 -6.25 -10.50 -4.00
CA GLU A 7 -7.00 -10.18 -2.78
C GLU A 7 -6.14 -10.37 -1.52
N ASP A 8 -5.20 -11.32 -1.56
CA ASP A 8 -4.27 -11.56 -0.45
C ASP A 8 -3.25 -10.42 -0.33
N GLY A 9 -2.74 -9.92 -1.46
CA GLY A 9 -1.85 -8.77 -1.49
C GLY A 9 -2.53 -7.48 -1.03
N GLU A 10 -3.78 -7.25 -1.47
CA GLU A 10 -4.58 -6.10 -1.03
C GLU A 10 -4.91 -6.15 0.47
N ARG A 11 -5.19 -7.34 1.01
CA ARG A 11 -5.41 -7.54 2.45
C ARG A 11 -4.14 -7.19 3.23
N MET A 12 -3.00 -7.74 2.82
CA MET A 12 -1.72 -7.47 3.50
C MET A 12 -1.33 -6.00 3.46
N ALA A 13 -1.56 -5.29 2.33
CA ALA A 13 -1.31 -3.86 2.25
C ALA A 13 -2.14 -3.06 3.25
N LYS A 14 -3.42 -3.43 3.45
CA LYS A 14 -4.28 -2.80 4.46
C LYS A 14 -3.77 -3.06 5.88
N ASP A 15 -3.38 -4.29 6.18
CA ASP A 15 -2.89 -4.69 7.50
C ASP A 15 -1.60 -3.95 7.88
N LEU A 16 -0.72 -3.72 6.91
CA LEU A 16 0.51 -2.93 7.08
C LEU A 16 0.27 -1.42 7.08
N GLY A 17 -0.92 -0.95 6.73
CA GLY A 17 -1.21 0.47 6.54
C GLY A 17 -0.46 1.08 5.34
N ALA A 18 -0.13 0.27 4.34
CA ALA A 18 0.49 0.73 3.11
C ALA A 18 -0.48 1.59 2.29
N VAL A 19 0.06 2.48 1.46
CA VAL A 19 -0.73 3.41 0.64
C VAL A 19 -1.53 2.65 -0.43
N LYS A 20 -0.89 1.68 -1.11
CA LYS A 20 -1.48 0.93 -2.21
C LYS A 20 -0.76 -0.40 -2.43
N TYR A 21 -1.47 -1.38 -2.98
CA TYR A 21 -0.91 -2.62 -3.53
C TYR A 21 -0.92 -2.55 -5.07
N VAL A 22 0.21 -2.91 -5.71
CA VAL A 22 0.35 -2.91 -7.17
C VAL A 22 1.12 -4.16 -7.59
N GLU A 23 0.58 -4.90 -8.57
CA GLU A 23 1.26 -6.06 -9.19
C GLU A 23 1.96 -5.63 -10.47
N CYS A 24 3.19 -6.11 -10.67
CA CYS A 24 3.99 -5.84 -11.87
C CYS A 24 4.78 -7.08 -12.32
N SER A 25 5.20 -7.10 -13.59
CA SER A 25 6.19 -8.03 -14.11
C SER A 25 7.32 -7.25 -14.76
N ALA A 26 8.52 -7.33 -14.18
CA ALA A 26 9.70 -6.67 -14.71
C ALA A 26 10.12 -7.24 -16.07
N LEU A 27 9.96 -8.55 -16.27
CA LEU A 27 10.34 -9.24 -17.50
C LEU A 27 9.52 -8.77 -18.71
N THR A 28 8.20 -8.66 -18.53
CA THR A 28 7.27 -8.25 -19.60
C THR A 28 6.97 -6.76 -19.55
N GLN A 29 7.60 -6.03 -18.64
CA GLN A 29 7.36 -4.61 -18.34
C GLN A 29 5.89 -4.30 -17.98
N TYR A 30 5.12 -5.30 -17.58
CA TYR A 30 3.72 -5.12 -17.20
C TYR A 30 3.64 -4.27 -15.93
N LYS A 31 2.97 -3.11 -16.03
CA LYS A 31 2.77 -2.15 -14.94
C LYS A 31 4.05 -1.67 -14.27
N LEU A 32 5.19 -1.81 -14.94
CA LEU A 32 6.46 -1.43 -14.36
C LEU A 32 6.52 0.10 -14.12
N LYS A 33 6.06 0.89 -15.09
CA LYS A 33 5.96 2.35 -14.95
C LYS A 33 4.97 2.76 -13.85
N ASP A 34 3.80 2.13 -13.82
CA ASP A 34 2.74 2.42 -12.85
C ASP A 34 3.25 2.28 -11.40
N VAL A 35 4.10 1.29 -11.11
CA VAL A 35 4.71 1.13 -9.78
C VAL A 35 5.55 2.36 -9.38
N PHE A 36 6.31 2.94 -10.31
CA PHE A 36 7.10 4.14 -10.04
C PHE A 36 6.25 5.39 -9.94
N ASP A 37 5.26 5.55 -10.83
CA ASP A 37 4.36 6.70 -10.81
C ASP A 37 3.55 6.74 -9.49
N GLU A 38 3.05 5.60 -9.03
CA GLU A 38 2.32 5.50 -7.74
C GLU A 38 3.22 5.79 -6.54
N ALA A 39 4.49 5.39 -6.58
CA ALA A 39 5.44 5.71 -5.52
C ALA A 39 5.72 7.22 -5.46
N ILE A 40 5.83 7.89 -6.60
CA ILE A 40 6.00 9.34 -6.69
C ILE A 40 4.76 10.06 -6.14
N VAL A 41 3.56 9.65 -6.56
CA VAL A 41 2.30 10.22 -6.07
C VAL A 41 2.18 10.03 -4.55
N ALA A 42 2.45 8.83 -4.03
CA ALA A 42 2.40 8.56 -2.60
C ALA A 42 3.38 9.40 -1.77
N ALA A 43 4.51 9.79 -2.35
CA ALA A 43 5.50 10.65 -1.71
C ALA A 43 5.08 12.14 -1.74
N LEU A 44 4.47 12.60 -2.83
CA LEU A 44 4.02 13.99 -2.99
C LEU A 44 2.72 14.27 -2.24
N GLU A 45 1.82 13.29 -2.17
CA GLU A 45 0.52 13.36 -1.51
C GLU A 45 0.45 12.31 -0.40
N PRO A 46 1.17 12.49 0.72
CA PRO A 46 1.18 11.52 1.80
C PRO A 46 -0.23 11.36 2.37
N PRO A 47 -0.70 10.13 2.62
CA PRO A 47 -2.00 9.91 3.22
C PRO A 47 -2.06 10.58 4.59
N ALA A 48 -3.19 11.22 4.88
CA ALA A 48 -3.39 11.93 6.14
C ALA A 48 -3.02 11.00 7.32
N PRO A 49 -2.18 11.44 8.26
CA PRO A 49 -1.79 10.61 9.38
C PRO A 49 -3.04 10.21 10.15
N LYS A 50 -3.28 8.89 10.27
CA LYS A 50 -4.36 8.36 11.08
C LYS A 50 -4.12 8.83 12.51
N LYS A 51 -4.84 9.87 12.96
CA LYS A 51 -4.76 10.36 14.34
C LYS A 51 -5.13 9.20 15.27
N LYS A 52 -4.14 8.62 15.96
CA LYS A 52 -4.42 7.76 17.11
C LYS A 52 -5.01 8.67 18.19
N SER A 53 -6.33 8.65 18.33
CA SER A 53 -7.02 9.27 19.45
C SER A 53 -6.60 8.53 20.72
N HIS A 54 -5.51 8.95 21.35
CA HIS A 54 -5.19 8.56 22.72
C HIS A 54 -6.22 9.23 23.65
N LYS A 55 -7.41 8.63 23.78
CA LYS A 55 -8.32 8.92 24.88
C LYS A 55 -7.68 8.32 26.14
N CYS A 56 -6.72 9.04 26.72
CA CYS A 56 -6.31 8.79 28.08
C CYS A 56 -7.48 9.19 28.98
N LEU A 57 -8.25 8.21 29.44
CA LEU A 57 -9.20 8.39 30.54
C LEU A 57 -8.38 8.20 31.82
N VAL A 58 -8.00 9.30 32.45
CA VAL A 58 -7.56 9.26 33.85
C VAL A 58 -8.82 9.07 34.67
N LEU A 59 -8.95 7.90 35.30
CA LEU A 59 -9.97 7.57 36.29
C LEU A 59 -9.62 8.19 37.63
#